data_AF-A0A345PHH7-F1
#
_entry.id   AF-A0A345PHH7-F1
#
_cell.length_a   1.000
_cell.length_b   1.000
_cell.length_c   1.000
_cell.angle_alpha   90.00
_cell.angle_beta   90.00
_cell.angle_gamma   90.00
#
_symmetry.space_group_name_H-M   'P 1'
#
loop_
_entity.id
_entity.type
_entity.pdbx_description
1 polymer ?
#
loop_
_entity_poly.entity_id
_entity_poly.type
_entity_poly.pdbx_seq_one_letter_code
_entity_poly.pdbx_strand_id
1 'polypeptide(L)'
;MKKGLSFMNNEKGFFLPYVLFIIAIVYIIVTTNIAMYRNDLQLTENQIEQVKIETLFQMQREQFKQEVQKHGLPSSETTYHFPDGKAKIAIIRSENQTHELNVSITTNNNHRYTIINTLTTSDNHPNLRNEDYPSIQEKPIHQ
;
A
#
# COMPACT_ATOMS: atom_id res chain seq x y z
N MET A 1 31.12 -44.33 -61.67
CA MET A 1 31.12 -42.94 -61.16
C MET A 1 30.36 -42.89 -59.85
N LYS A 2 31.05 -42.73 -58.72
CA LYS A 2 30.46 -42.30 -57.46
C LYS A 2 31.40 -41.27 -56.87
N LYS A 3 31.18 -39.99 -57.21
CA LYS A 3 31.86 -38.88 -56.56
C LYS A 3 31.20 -38.73 -55.20
N GLY A 4 31.82 -39.29 -54.17
CA GLY A 4 31.46 -38.99 -52.79
C GLY A 4 31.67 -37.50 -52.59
N LEU A 5 30.61 -36.78 -52.23
CA LEU A 5 30.72 -35.38 -51.84
C LEU A 5 31.55 -35.33 -50.55
N SER A 6 32.84 -35.07 -50.71
CA SER A 6 33.71 -34.65 -49.62
C SER A 6 33.39 -33.18 -49.34
N PHE A 7 32.48 -32.96 -48.40
CA PHE A 7 32.40 -31.71 -47.68
C PHE A 7 32.59 -32.05 -46.21
N MET A 8 33.53 -31.34 -45.59
CA MET A 8 33.87 -31.39 -44.17
C MET A 8 35.01 -32.35 -43.80
N ASN A 9 36.23 -32.00 -44.24
CA ASN A 9 37.45 -32.46 -43.60
C ASN A 9 38.27 -31.25 -43.11
N ASN A 10 37.65 -30.44 -42.27
CA ASN A 10 38.29 -29.36 -41.50
C ASN A 10 37.56 -29.25 -40.15
N GLU A 11 38.12 -29.91 -39.13
CA GLU A 11 37.62 -30.05 -37.74
C GLU A 11 37.59 -28.70 -36.97
N LYS A 12 36.97 -27.67 -37.56
CA LYS A 12 36.65 -26.38 -36.91
C LYS A 12 35.13 -26.18 -36.76
N GLY A 13 34.36 -27.26 -36.83
CA GLY A 13 32.93 -27.25 -37.14
C GLY A 13 31.95 -27.21 -35.95
N PHE A 14 32.43 -27.13 -34.71
CA PHE A 14 31.53 -27.21 -33.53
C PHE A 14 31.52 -25.96 -32.65
N PHE A 15 31.81 -24.77 -33.21
CA PHE A 15 31.70 -23.49 -32.49
C PHE A 15 30.25 -23.01 -32.33
N LEU A 16 29.37 -23.36 -33.27
CA LEU A 16 27.98 -22.91 -33.30
C LEU A 16 27.20 -23.16 -31.99
N PRO A 17 27.19 -24.37 -31.40
CA PRO A 17 26.46 -24.60 -30.15
C PRO A 17 27.01 -23.79 -28.97
N TYR A 18 28.33 -23.54 -28.91
CA TYR A 18 28.91 -22.68 -27.88
C TYR A 18 28.47 -21.22 -28.03
N VAL A 19 28.47 -20.70 -29.25
CA VAL A 19 28.00 -19.34 -29.54
C VAL A 19 26.52 -19.20 -29.22
N LEU A 20 25.68 -20.17 -29.61
CA LEU A 20 24.27 -20.19 -29.27
C LEU A 20 24.02 -20.26 -27.77
N PHE A 21 24.81 -21.04 -27.04
CA PHE A 21 24.73 -21.13 -25.58
C PHE A 21 25.07 -19.79 -24.92
N ILE A 22 26.15 -19.12 -25.36
CA ILE A 22 26.52 -17.80 -24.86
C ILE A 22 25.42 -16.78 -25.17
N ILE A 23 24.91 -16.76 -26.41
CA ILE A 23 23.81 -15.88 -26.81
C ILE A 23 22.56 -16.15 -25.94
N ALA A 24 22.21 -17.42 -25.70
CA ALA A 24 21.08 -17.78 -24.86
C ALA A 24 21.26 -17.28 -23.41
N ILE A 25 22.45 -17.42 -22.83
CA ILE A 25 22.76 -16.87 -21.50
C ILE A 25 22.59 -15.35 -21.50
N VAL A 26 23.14 -14.64 -22.49
CA VAL A 26 22.99 -13.19 -22.60
C VAL A 26 21.51 -12.80 -22.71
N TYR A 27 20.73 -13.50 -23.52
CA TYR A 27 19.28 -13.28 -23.63
C TYR A 27 18.56 -13.50 -22.30
N ILE A 28 18.88 -14.58 -21.57
CA ILE A 28 18.27 -14.87 -20.26
C ILE A 28 18.60 -13.74 -19.28
N ILE A 29 19.86 -13.29 -19.23
CA ILE A 29 20.29 -12.21 -18.34
C ILE A 29 19.56 -10.90 -18.69
N VAL A 30 19.55 -10.51 -19.95
CA VAL A 30 18.88 -9.27 -20.39
C VAL A 30 17.39 -9.32 -20.10
N THR A 31 16.73 -10.44 -20.43
CA THR A 31 15.28 -10.61 -20.20
C THR A 31 14.95 -10.59 -18.72
N THR A 32 15.73 -11.28 -17.88
CA THR A 32 15.55 -11.30 -16.43
C THR A 32 15.70 -9.90 -15.84
N ASN A 33 16.71 -9.13 -16.27
CA ASN A 33 16.90 -7.76 -15.81
C ASN A 33 15.73 -6.85 -16.19
N ILE A 34 15.22 -6.95 -17.42
CA ILE A 34 14.04 -6.18 -17.85
C ILE A 34 12.81 -6.56 -17.02
N ALA A 35 12.61 -7.85 -16.76
CA ALA A 35 11.49 -8.33 -15.96
C ALA A 35 11.58 -7.85 -14.51
N MET A 36 12.77 -7.94 -13.90
CA MET A 36 13.03 -7.46 -12.54
C MET A 36 12.80 -5.96 -12.43
N TYR A 37 13.33 -5.17 -13.37
CA TYR A 37 13.13 -3.72 -13.36
C TYR A 37 11.65 -3.33 -13.45
N ARG A 38 10.87 -4.00 -14.31
CA ARG A 38 9.42 -3.76 -14.39
C ARG A 38 8.70 -4.11 -13.09
N ASN A 39 9.11 -5.19 -12.44
CA ASN A 39 8.56 -5.59 -11.16
C ASN A 39 8.86 -4.54 -10.07
N ASP A 40 10.10 -4.07 -10.01
CA ASP A 40 10.52 -3.05 -9.02
C ASP A 40 9.74 -1.74 -9.20
N LEU A 41 9.47 -1.33 -10.44
CA LEU A 41 8.60 -0.17 -10.72
C LEU A 41 7.19 -0.39 -10.16
N GLN A 42 6.58 -1.54 -10.45
CA GLN A 42 5.23 -1.85 -9.96
C GLN A 42 5.19 -1.93 -8.42
N LEU A 43 6.21 -2.53 -7.80
CA LEU A 43 6.34 -2.60 -6.35
C LEU A 43 6.46 -1.20 -5.74
N THR A 44 7.27 -0.33 -6.34
CA THR A 44 7.48 1.04 -5.88
C THR A 44 6.19 1.85 -5.95
N GLU A 45 5.42 1.74 -7.03
CA GLU A 45 4.12 2.42 -7.15
C GLU A 45 3.14 1.95 -6.07
N ASN A 46 3.07 0.64 -5.80
CA ASN A 46 2.23 0.11 -4.73
C ASN A 46 2.66 0.61 -3.35
N GLN A 47 3.97 0.70 -3.10
CA GLN A 47 4.51 1.23 -1.84
C GLN A 47 4.17 2.72 -1.68
N ILE A 48 4.28 3.50 -2.74
CA ILE A 48 3.88 4.91 -2.74
C ILE A 48 2.38 5.04 -2.41
N GLU A 49 1.53 4.23 -3.03
CA GLU A 49 0.09 4.25 -2.70
C GLU A 49 -0.19 3.85 -1.25
N GLN A 50 0.53 2.87 -0.70
CA GLN A 50 0.40 2.48 0.70
C GLN A 50 0.77 3.64 1.64
N VAL A 51 1.87 4.35 1.36
CA VAL A 51 2.28 5.54 2.14
C VAL A 51 1.23 6.64 2.04
N LYS A 52 0.63 6.88 0.87
CA LYS A 52 -0.46 7.85 0.73
C LYS A 52 -1.67 7.46 1.59
N ILE A 53 -2.07 6.19 1.59
CA ILE A 53 -3.19 5.71 2.42
C ILE A 53 -2.90 5.93 3.90
N GLU A 54 -1.71 5.56 4.37
CA GLU A 54 -1.32 5.74 5.78
C GLU A 54 -1.28 7.23 6.16
N THR A 55 -0.77 8.08 5.27
CA THR A 55 -0.72 9.53 5.49
C THR A 55 -2.12 10.12 5.57
N LEU A 56 -3.03 9.74 4.66
CA LEU A 56 -4.44 10.16 4.71
C LEU A 56 -5.12 9.71 6.01
N PHE A 57 -4.83 8.50 6.47
CA PHE A 57 -5.33 7.99 7.75
C PHE A 57 -4.85 8.84 8.93
N GLN A 58 -3.54 9.10 9.00
CA GLN A 58 -2.94 9.89 10.09
C GLN A 58 -3.46 11.33 10.10
N MET A 59 -3.53 12.00 8.94
CA MET A 59 -4.06 13.36 8.83
C MET A 59 -5.53 13.44 9.23
N GLN A 60 -6.34 12.49 8.76
CA GLN A 60 -7.75 12.40 9.13
C GLN A 60 -7.92 12.18 10.63
N ARG A 61 -7.14 11.30 11.23
CA ARG A 61 -7.16 11.02 12.67
C ARG A 61 -6.85 12.27 13.49
N GLU A 62 -5.80 13.00 13.12
CA GLU A 62 -5.43 14.23 13.83
C GLU A 62 -6.48 15.33 13.66
N GLN A 63 -7.02 15.50 12.45
CA GLN A 63 -8.07 16.49 12.21
C GLN A 63 -9.36 16.14 12.96
N PHE A 64 -9.79 14.87 12.92
CA PHE A 64 -10.97 14.39 13.66
C PHE A 64 -10.79 14.57 15.17
N LYS A 65 -9.60 14.27 15.71
CA LYS A 65 -9.29 14.49 17.13
C LYS A 65 -9.43 15.96 17.52
N GLN A 66 -8.92 16.89 16.71
CA GLN A 66 -9.06 18.33 16.95
C GLN A 66 -10.52 18.78 16.89
N GLU A 67 -11.30 18.27 15.94
CA GLU A 67 -12.72 18.59 15.80
C GLU A 67 -13.54 18.06 16.98
N VAL A 68 -13.27 16.83 17.43
CA VAL A 68 -13.89 16.26 18.62
C VAL A 68 -13.57 17.09 19.87
N GLN A 69 -12.33 17.56 20.02
CA GLN A 69 -11.96 18.42 21.14
C GLN A 69 -12.67 19.78 21.11
N LYS A 70 -12.91 20.34 19.92
CA LYS A 70 -13.48 21.68 19.77
C LYS A 70 -15.00 21.71 19.75
N HIS A 71 -15.63 20.70 19.16
CA HIS A 71 -17.07 20.67 18.87
C HIS A 71 -17.79 19.43 19.43
N GLY A 72 -17.06 18.50 20.05
CA GLY A 72 -17.61 17.21 20.49
C GLY A 72 -17.69 16.19 19.34
N LEU A 73 -18.19 15.00 19.65
CA LEU A 73 -18.36 13.95 18.64
C LEU A 73 -19.39 14.36 17.58
N PRO A 74 -19.05 14.29 16.27
CA PRO A 74 -20.04 14.52 15.23
C PRO A 74 -21.12 13.44 15.28
N SER A 75 -22.37 13.81 15.04
CA SER A 75 -23.52 12.90 15.14
C SER A 75 -23.63 11.90 13.99
N SER A 76 -22.85 12.11 12.92
CA SER A 76 -22.94 11.36 11.68
C SER A 76 -21.59 11.34 10.96
N GLU A 77 -21.61 11.11 9.65
CA GLU A 77 -20.43 10.95 8.83
C GLU A 77 -19.73 12.28 8.51
N THR A 78 -18.40 12.29 8.62
CA THR A 78 -17.57 13.45 8.27
C THR A 78 -16.59 13.09 7.16
N THR A 79 -16.48 13.94 6.15
CA THR A 79 -15.55 13.76 5.02
C THR A 79 -14.47 14.83 5.06
N TYR A 80 -13.23 14.40 5.01
CA TYR A 80 -12.03 15.22 4.98
C TYR A 80 -11.39 15.15 3.60
N HIS A 81 -10.97 16.31 3.10
CA HIS A 81 -10.29 16.45 1.82
C HIS A 81 -8.83 16.83 2.04
N PHE A 82 -7.95 16.05 1.42
CA PHE A 82 -6.51 16.20 1.51
C PHE A 82 -5.91 16.22 0.09
N PRO A 83 -4.63 16.64 -0.07
CA PRO A 83 -4.01 16.71 -1.40
C PRO A 83 -4.01 15.35 -2.15
N ASP A 84 -3.78 14.25 -1.44
CA ASP A 84 -3.64 12.92 -2.03
C ASP A 84 -4.94 12.10 -2.09
N GLY A 85 -6.06 12.69 -1.68
CA GLY A 85 -7.37 12.05 -1.71
C GLY A 85 -8.32 12.53 -0.63
N LYS A 86 -9.28 11.69 -0.29
CA LYS A 86 -10.29 11.97 0.75
C LYS A 86 -10.39 10.83 1.74
N ALA A 87 -10.71 11.19 2.98
CA ALA A 87 -10.93 10.23 4.05
C ALA A 87 -12.27 10.53 4.72
N LYS A 88 -13.02 9.48 5.03
CA LYS A 88 -14.41 9.58 5.49
C LYS A 88 -14.56 8.76 6.75
N ILE A 89 -15.12 9.35 7.80
CA ILE A 89 -15.37 8.68 9.07
C ILE A 89 -16.87 8.59 9.28
N ALA A 90 -17.39 7.38 9.43
CA ALA A 90 -18.76 7.12 9.83
C ALA A 90 -18.81 6.48 11.22
N ILE A 91 -19.65 7.00 12.11
CA ILE A 91 -19.91 6.38 13.42
C ILE A 91 -21.01 5.34 13.25
N ILE A 92 -20.70 4.06 13.42
CA ILE A 92 -21.65 2.96 13.16
C ILE A 92 -22.43 2.61 14.43
N ARG A 93 -21.75 2.58 15.58
CA ARG A 93 -22.34 2.14 16.86
C ARG A 93 -21.76 2.95 18.01
N SER A 94 -22.59 3.16 19.03
CA SER A 94 -22.24 3.86 20.26
C SER A 94 -22.88 3.09 21.41
N GLU A 95 -22.10 2.26 22.10
CA GLU A 95 -22.58 1.50 23.25
C GLU A 95 -21.60 1.68 24.41
N ASN A 96 -22.13 2.03 25.59
CA ASN A 96 -21.35 2.22 26.81
C ASN A 96 -20.05 3.03 26.59
N GLN A 97 -20.18 4.24 26.04
CA GLN A 97 -19.07 5.17 25.79
C GLN A 97 -18.00 4.68 24.79
N THR A 98 -18.24 3.57 24.09
CA THR A 98 -17.38 3.10 23.01
C THR A 98 -18.07 3.29 21.67
N HIS A 99 -17.43 4.05 20.80
CA HIS A 99 -17.91 4.39 19.47
C HIS A 99 -17.12 3.60 18.42
N GLU A 100 -17.81 2.86 17.57
CA GLU A 100 -17.21 2.20 16.42
C GLU A 100 -17.16 3.18 15.24
N LEU A 101 -15.95 3.45 14.77
CA LEU A 101 -15.65 4.35 13.68
C LEU A 101 -15.25 3.54 12.46
N ASN A 102 -15.95 3.75 11.35
CA ASN A 102 -15.57 3.22 10.05
C ASN A 102 -14.90 4.31 9.24
N VAL A 103 -13.62 4.12 9.00
CA VAL A 103 -12.75 5.00 8.22
C VAL A 103 -12.66 4.45 6.80
N SER A 104 -13.15 5.21 5.83
CA SER A 104 -13.00 4.94 4.40
C SER A 104 -12.07 5.96 3.75
N ILE A 105 -10.94 5.50 3.23
CA ILE A 105 -9.94 6.31 2.54
C ILE A 105 -10.04 6.05 1.05
N THR A 106 -9.94 7.10 0.24
CA THR A 106 -9.90 7.02 -1.22
C THR A 106 -8.77 7.91 -1.72
N THR A 107 -7.74 7.31 -2.33
CA THR A 107 -6.66 8.07 -2.97
C THR A 107 -7.11 8.64 -4.32
N ASN A 108 -6.35 9.60 -4.85
CA ASN A 108 -6.60 10.15 -6.19
C ASN A 108 -6.56 9.10 -7.32
N ASN A 109 -5.87 7.98 -7.08
CA ASN A 109 -5.81 6.84 -8.00
C ASN A 109 -6.98 5.85 -7.82
N ASN A 110 -8.05 6.27 -7.13
CA ASN A 110 -9.24 5.47 -6.81
C ASN A 110 -8.96 4.20 -5.98
N HIS A 111 -7.78 4.06 -5.35
CA HIS A 111 -7.57 3.01 -4.37
C HIS A 111 -8.41 3.30 -3.13
N ARG A 112 -9.20 2.32 -2.71
CA ARG A 112 -10.08 2.42 -1.56
C ARG A 112 -9.60 1.50 -0.45
N TYR A 113 -9.50 2.05 0.76
CA TYR A 113 -9.16 1.30 1.96
C TYR A 113 -10.18 1.58 3.05
N THR A 114 -10.53 0.56 3.83
CA THR A 114 -11.52 0.67 4.90
C THR A 114 -10.93 0.10 6.19
N ILE A 115 -10.98 0.88 7.26
CA ILE A 115 -10.48 0.52 8.59
C ILE A 115 -11.62 0.70 9.59
N ILE A 116 -11.80 -0.27 10.48
CA ILE A 116 -12.71 -0.15 11.62
C ILE A 116 -11.87 0.12 12.85
N ASN A 117 -12.13 1.26 13.51
CA ASN A 117 -11.50 1.67 14.75
C ASN A 117 -12.55 1.85 15.84
N THR A 118 -12.11 1.82 17.09
CA THR A 118 -12.95 2.15 18.24
C THR A 118 -12.43 3.40 18.95
N LEU A 119 -13.35 4.21 19.43
CA LEU A 119 -13.06 5.38 20.25
C LEU A 119 -13.81 5.26 21.57
N THR A 120 -13.10 5.25 22.69
CA THR A 120 -13.72 5.25 24.01
C THR A 120 -13.69 6.66 24.60
N THR A 121 -14.85 7.20 24.96
CA THR A 121 -14.99 8.53 25.57
C THR A 121 -15.20 8.38 27.08
N SER A 122 -14.21 8.68 27.92
CA SER A 122 -14.43 8.68 29.37
C SER A 122 -15.25 9.90 29.77
N ASP A 123 -16.45 9.71 30.35
CA ASP A 123 -17.16 10.80 31.06
C ASP A 123 -16.36 11.16 32.30
N ASN A 124 -15.46 12.12 32.17
CA ASN A 124 -14.96 12.91 33.30
C ASN A 124 -14.73 14.33 32.80
N HIS A 125 -15.74 15.17 32.94
CA HIS A 125 -15.50 16.60 33.10
C HIS A 125 -14.95 16.83 34.53
N PRO A 126 -13.67 17.20 34.67
CA PRO A 126 -13.34 18.26 35.60
C PRO A 126 -12.52 19.35 34.90
N ASN A 127 -12.71 20.58 35.37
CA ASN A 127 -11.92 21.75 35.03
C ASN A 127 -10.42 21.47 34.79
N LEU A 128 -9.88 22.08 33.73
CA LEU A 128 -8.52 22.64 33.61
C LEU A 128 -7.45 22.06 34.55
N ARG A 129 -6.76 20.98 34.12
CA ARG A 129 -5.29 20.78 34.20
C ARG A 129 -4.94 19.30 33.99
N ASN A 130 -3.98 19.10 33.08
CA ASN A 130 -3.00 18.01 33.01
C ASN A 130 -3.51 16.59 32.65
N GLU A 131 -3.05 16.16 31.47
CA GLU A 131 -2.63 14.80 31.14
C GLU A 131 -3.56 13.64 31.50
N ASP A 132 -4.57 13.38 30.66
CA ASP A 132 -5.02 12.01 30.40
C ASP A 132 -5.47 11.88 28.94
N TYR A 133 -4.79 10.99 28.22
CA TYR A 133 -4.84 10.84 26.77
C TYR A 133 -5.84 9.75 26.38
N PRO A 134 -6.69 9.93 25.35
CA PRO A 134 -7.45 8.82 24.79
C PRO A 134 -6.50 7.85 24.05
N SER A 135 -6.38 6.63 24.56
CA SER A 135 -5.59 5.55 23.96
C SER A 135 -6.39 4.87 22.85
N ILE A 136 -5.95 5.00 21.60
CA ILE A 136 -6.50 4.23 20.49
C ILE A 136 -5.85 2.85 20.52
N GLN A 137 -6.61 1.82 20.83
CA GLN A 137 -6.14 0.43 20.75
C GLN A 137 -6.39 -0.11 19.34
N GLU A 138 -5.32 -0.27 18.58
CA GLU A 138 -5.32 -0.91 17.26
C GLU A 138 -5.47 -2.43 17.44
N LYS A 139 -6.48 -3.03 16.83
CA LYS A 139 -6.55 -4.48 16.70
C LYS A 139 -6.13 -4.85 15.28
N PRO A 140 -5.00 -5.56 15.06
CA PRO A 140 -4.59 -5.95 13.73
C PRO A 140 -5.59 -6.97 13.18
N ILE A 141 -6.16 -6.66 12.02
CA ILE A 141 -6.92 -7.64 11.23
C ILE A 141 -5.87 -8.42 10.44
N HIS A 142 -5.62 -9.67 10.84
CA HIS A 142 -4.87 -10.61 10.03
C HIS A 142 -5.58 -10.85 8.69
N GLN A 143 -4.78 -10.84 7.62
CA GLN A 143 -5.18 -11.19 6.25
C GLN A 143 -5.86 -12.55 6.16
#